data_AF-A0A964MWL9-F1
#
_entry.id   AF-A0A964MWL9-F1
#
_cell.length_a   1.000
_cell.length_b   1.000
_cell.length_c   1.000
_cell.angle_alpha   90.00
_cell.angle_beta   90.00
_cell.angle_gamma   90.00
#
_symmetry.space_group_name_H-M   'P 1'
#
loop_
_entity.id
_entity.type
_entity.pdbx_description
1 polymer ?
#
loop_
_entity_poly.entity_id
_entity_poly.type
_entity_poly.pdbx_seq_one_letter_code
_entity_poly.pdbx_strand_id
1 'polypeptide(L)'
;MRFHLCLTVAAGLLVAAPMTVGTQTMSRTATTLAAIARHPAFYHDKVVALVGTPVELVEGALPALPLEAPRQFVIAPKSGRVPLRALELRGRLFDIGRFASDDSRLGPLDLHKLITLAAGDRWPARDRLLILHGTTWIDRDPVLAPTLRNLALQPERLTGQTVVVRGRFRGRNLFGDLPAWPRQSEWDFVLQTADAAVWVVGKRPRGDGFDLTTTTRTHTGRWLEVTGRVTIVDGLPLIVADRLRAAEPEAEPEPEEDPTPALPSPEVIFAAPAQDETGIARDVLVRLQFSRPIRPGSLQPNIRIRYANGVTETLPTWTATYRPGPMAVEIRFESPLAGGVGVIVELGADIQAPDGVGLTPMTLRFTTSAGLR
;
A
#
# COMPACT_ATOMS: atom_id res chain seq x y z
N MET A 1 -34.79 -25.81 -68.82
CA MET A 1 -33.97 -24.58 -68.70
C MET A 1 -33.40 -24.52 -67.30
N ARG A 2 -32.09 -24.22 -67.20
CA ARG A 2 -31.22 -24.44 -66.04
C ARG A 2 -31.48 -23.44 -64.91
N PHE A 3 -31.44 -23.96 -63.67
CA PHE A 3 -31.41 -23.23 -62.40
C PHE A 3 -30.12 -22.42 -62.25
N HIS A 4 -30.23 -21.14 -61.86
CA HIS A 4 -29.16 -20.42 -61.17
C HIS A 4 -29.75 -19.69 -59.95
N LEU A 5 -29.55 -20.33 -58.80
CA LEU A 5 -29.75 -19.80 -57.46
C LEU A 5 -28.47 -19.03 -57.08
N CYS A 6 -28.50 -17.70 -57.11
CA CYS A 6 -27.42 -16.87 -56.57
C CYS A 6 -27.58 -16.78 -55.04
N LEU A 7 -26.79 -17.56 -54.33
CA LEU A 7 -26.65 -17.49 -52.88
C LEU A 7 -25.63 -16.41 -52.53
N THR A 8 -26.10 -15.24 -52.10
CA THR A 8 -25.23 -14.16 -51.60
C THR A 8 -24.97 -14.39 -50.11
N VAL A 9 -23.77 -14.86 -49.77
CA VAL A 9 -23.32 -15.00 -48.37
C VAL A 9 -22.80 -13.64 -47.89
N ALA A 10 -23.56 -12.97 -47.03
CA ALA A 10 -23.11 -11.79 -46.31
C ALA A 10 -22.26 -12.24 -45.11
N ALA A 11 -20.93 -12.06 -45.21
CA ALA A 11 -20.01 -12.28 -44.10
C ALA A 11 -20.14 -11.10 -43.11
N GLY A 12 -20.86 -11.32 -42.02
CA GLY A 12 -20.91 -10.40 -40.89
C GLY A 12 -19.63 -10.50 -40.07
N LEU A 13 -18.82 -9.42 -40.05
CA LEU A 13 -17.70 -9.26 -39.13
C LEU A 13 -18.24 -9.17 -37.69
N LEU A 14 -18.04 -10.23 -36.91
CA LEU A 14 -18.22 -10.18 -35.45
C LEU A 14 -17.04 -9.39 -34.86
N VAL A 15 -17.28 -8.16 -34.44
CA VAL A 15 -16.33 -7.40 -33.59
C VAL A 15 -16.43 -7.98 -32.19
N ALA A 16 -15.47 -8.83 -31.82
CA ALA A 16 -15.32 -9.31 -30.46
C ALA A 16 -14.91 -8.13 -29.56
N ALA A 17 -15.83 -7.66 -28.72
CA ALA A 17 -15.49 -6.72 -27.66
C ALA A 17 -14.50 -7.40 -26.70
N PRO A 18 -13.40 -6.74 -26.29
CA PRO A 18 -12.51 -7.30 -25.29
C PRO A 18 -13.28 -7.43 -23.98
N MET A 19 -13.49 -8.67 -23.53
CA MET A 19 -13.90 -8.90 -22.16
C MET A 19 -12.75 -8.46 -21.27
N THR A 20 -12.90 -7.29 -20.66
CA THR A 20 -12.09 -6.91 -19.52
C THR A 20 -12.40 -7.90 -18.41
N VAL A 21 -11.50 -8.88 -18.23
CA VAL A 21 -11.44 -9.65 -17.00
C VAL A 21 -11.09 -8.64 -15.93
N GLY A 22 -12.11 -8.07 -15.29
CA GLY A 22 -11.92 -7.37 -14.03
C GLY A 22 -11.31 -8.37 -13.08
N THR A 23 -10.01 -8.25 -12.81
CA THR A 23 -9.38 -8.86 -11.66
C THR A 23 -10.25 -8.51 -10.47
N GLN A 24 -10.95 -9.49 -9.90
CA GLN A 24 -11.67 -9.30 -8.65
C GLN A 24 -10.63 -8.90 -7.62
N THR A 25 -10.56 -7.61 -7.32
CA THR A 25 -9.87 -7.10 -6.14
C THR A 25 -10.48 -7.86 -4.99
N MET A 26 -9.68 -8.71 -4.33
CA MET A 26 -10.12 -9.41 -3.12
C MET A 26 -10.74 -8.38 -2.19
N SER A 27 -12.03 -8.52 -1.89
CA SER A 27 -12.73 -7.53 -1.09
C SER A 27 -12.04 -7.43 0.27
N ARG A 28 -11.42 -6.28 0.51
CA ARG A 28 -10.79 -5.92 1.77
C ARG A 28 -11.83 -6.06 2.90
N THR A 29 -11.39 -6.35 4.11
CA THR A 29 -12.27 -6.39 5.30
C THR A 29 -11.74 -5.45 6.38
N ALA A 30 -12.44 -4.36 6.63
CA ALA A 30 -12.24 -3.51 7.80
C ALA A 30 -12.56 -4.28 9.08
N THR A 31 -11.64 -4.22 10.03
CA THR A 31 -11.75 -4.90 11.32
C THR A 31 -10.86 -4.21 12.35
N THR A 32 -10.98 -4.63 13.61
CA THR A 32 -10.10 -4.23 14.70
C THR A 32 -9.02 -5.28 14.95
N LEU A 33 -7.94 -4.85 15.61
CA LEU A 33 -6.93 -5.77 16.14
C LEU A 33 -7.52 -6.73 17.18
N ALA A 34 -8.48 -6.27 17.99
CA ALA A 34 -9.17 -7.10 18.99
C ALA A 34 -9.98 -8.24 18.34
N ALA A 35 -10.70 -7.95 17.26
CA ALA A 35 -11.43 -8.97 16.49
C ALA A 35 -10.48 -9.99 15.85
N ILE A 36 -9.36 -9.52 15.29
CA ILE A 36 -8.32 -10.40 14.73
C ILE A 36 -7.73 -11.32 15.81
N ALA A 37 -7.37 -10.75 16.97
CA ALA A 37 -6.80 -11.53 18.06
C ALA A 37 -7.77 -12.59 18.60
N ARG A 38 -9.08 -12.31 18.60
CA ARG A 38 -10.10 -13.24 19.10
C ARG A 38 -10.52 -14.29 18.07
N HIS A 39 -10.48 -13.93 16.78
CA HIS A 39 -10.93 -14.79 15.68
C HIS A 39 -9.89 -14.97 14.56
N PRO A 40 -8.63 -15.33 14.88
CA PRO A 40 -7.54 -15.39 13.91
C PRO A 40 -7.82 -16.37 12.77
N ALA A 41 -8.50 -17.49 13.05
CA ALA A 41 -8.92 -18.47 12.05
C ALA A 41 -9.78 -17.87 10.92
N PHE A 42 -10.65 -16.92 11.25
CA PHE A 42 -11.56 -16.31 10.28
C PHE A 42 -10.82 -15.33 9.36
N TYR A 43 -9.81 -14.63 9.88
CA TYR A 43 -9.05 -13.64 9.15
C TYR A 43 -7.82 -14.20 8.45
N HIS A 44 -7.43 -15.45 8.73
CA HIS A 44 -6.32 -16.11 8.05
C HIS A 44 -6.56 -16.12 6.53
N ASP A 45 -5.55 -15.68 5.79
CA ASP A 45 -5.51 -15.50 4.33
C ASP A 45 -6.51 -14.46 3.77
N LYS A 46 -7.06 -13.59 4.63
CA LYS A 46 -7.90 -12.46 4.20
C LYS A 46 -7.10 -11.18 4.05
N VAL A 47 -7.51 -10.34 3.10
CA VAL A 47 -7.05 -8.95 3.01
C VAL A 47 -7.84 -8.12 4.01
N VAL A 48 -7.16 -7.53 4.97
CA VAL A 48 -7.76 -6.76 6.06
C VAL A 48 -7.29 -5.31 6.07
N ALA A 49 -8.13 -4.43 6.59
CA ALA A 49 -7.77 -3.09 7.02
C ALA A 49 -8.02 -2.97 8.52
N LEU A 50 -7.08 -2.37 9.25
CA LEU A 50 -7.21 -2.10 10.68
C LEU A 50 -6.47 -0.82 11.04
N VAL A 51 -6.89 -0.18 12.13
CA VAL A 51 -6.20 1.00 12.67
C VAL A 51 -5.38 0.60 13.89
N GLY A 52 -4.14 1.09 13.95
CA GLY A 52 -3.26 0.85 15.08
C GLY A 52 -2.04 1.78 15.08
N THR A 53 -1.33 1.78 16.19
CA THR A 53 -0.04 2.47 16.33
C THR A 53 1.06 1.41 16.35
N PRO A 54 1.87 1.31 15.29
CA PRO A 54 2.99 0.38 15.26
C PRO A 54 4.01 0.66 16.36
N VAL A 55 4.56 -0.41 16.91
CA VAL A 55 5.69 -0.42 17.85
C VAL A 55 6.81 -1.30 17.27
N GLU A 56 8.02 -1.15 17.78
CA GLU A 56 9.12 -2.06 17.41
C GLU A 56 9.17 -3.22 18.40
N LEU A 57 8.95 -4.45 17.94
CA LEU A 57 9.05 -5.66 18.76
C LEU A 57 10.51 -5.98 19.09
N VAL A 58 11.39 -5.72 18.13
CA VAL A 58 12.84 -5.73 18.26
C VAL A 58 13.32 -4.38 17.72
N GLU A 59 14.07 -3.65 18.55
CA GLU A 59 14.53 -2.29 18.25
C GLU A 59 15.19 -2.22 16.86
N GLY A 60 14.68 -1.33 16.02
CA GLY A 60 15.15 -1.10 14.65
C GLY A 60 14.87 -2.22 13.63
N ALA A 61 14.22 -3.33 14.00
CA ALA A 61 14.15 -4.51 13.14
C ALA A 61 12.73 -4.96 12.76
N LEU A 62 11.77 -4.94 13.68
CA LEU A 62 10.49 -5.62 13.46
C LEU A 62 9.28 -4.77 13.90
N PRO A 63 8.60 -4.07 12.98
CA PRO A 63 7.39 -3.34 13.30
C PRO A 63 6.26 -4.32 13.62
N ALA A 64 5.47 -3.99 14.63
CA ALA A 64 4.43 -4.83 15.19
C ALA A 64 3.25 -3.98 15.69
N LEU A 65 2.11 -4.63 15.92
CA LEU A 65 1.04 -4.03 16.72
C LEU A 65 1.03 -4.68 18.10
N PRO A 66 0.74 -3.89 19.16
CA PRO A 66 0.71 -4.42 20.51
C PRO A 66 -0.42 -5.44 20.66
N LEU A 67 -0.05 -6.66 21.05
CA LEU A 67 -0.97 -7.70 21.50
C LEU A 67 -0.53 -8.19 22.87
N GLU A 68 -1.48 -8.73 23.63
CA GLU A 68 -1.19 -9.39 24.89
C GLU A 68 -0.34 -10.65 24.65
N ALA A 69 0.76 -10.76 25.38
CA ALA A 69 1.58 -11.96 25.38
C ALA A 69 0.72 -13.18 25.79
N PRO A 70 0.97 -14.38 25.22
CA PRO A 70 2.10 -14.75 24.35
C PRO A 70 1.86 -14.51 22.85
N ARG A 71 0.90 -13.67 22.45
CA ARG A 71 0.61 -13.41 21.04
C ARG A 71 1.46 -12.26 20.50
N GLN A 72 1.83 -12.35 19.23
CA GLN A 72 2.57 -11.34 18.50
C GLN A 72 1.85 -11.01 17.20
N PHE A 73 1.82 -9.73 16.84
CA PHE A 73 1.30 -9.24 15.57
C PHE A 73 2.41 -8.49 14.84
N VAL A 74 2.98 -9.09 13.82
CA VAL A 74 4.08 -8.53 13.04
C VAL A 74 3.54 -7.86 11.78
N ILE A 75 4.10 -6.70 11.45
CA ILE A 75 3.83 -5.99 10.20
C ILE A 75 4.97 -6.29 9.24
N ALA A 76 4.66 -6.90 8.09
CA ALA A 76 5.59 -7.09 6.99
C ALA A 76 5.22 -6.09 5.87
N PRO A 77 5.91 -4.92 5.81
CA PRO A 77 5.59 -3.86 4.85
C PRO A 77 5.90 -4.29 3.42
N LYS A 78 5.11 -3.82 2.45
CA LYS A 78 5.40 -4.01 1.02
C LYS A 78 6.70 -3.30 0.61
N SER A 79 6.96 -2.14 1.19
CA SER A 79 8.15 -1.33 0.96
C SER A 79 8.28 -0.26 2.05
N GLY A 80 9.50 0.21 2.34
CA GLY A 80 9.74 1.32 3.25
C GLY A 80 9.63 0.96 4.74
N ARG A 81 9.92 1.95 5.60
CA ARG A 81 9.81 1.82 7.06
C ARG A 81 8.43 2.27 7.53
N VAL A 82 7.74 1.42 8.29
CA VAL A 82 6.42 1.73 8.84
C VAL A 82 6.55 2.86 9.87
N PRO A 83 5.82 3.98 9.73
CA PRO A 83 5.83 5.05 10.73
C PRO A 83 5.29 4.59 12.09
N LEU A 84 5.95 4.99 13.18
CA LEU A 84 5.55 4.67 14.56
C LEU A 84 4.50 5.68 15.10
N ARG A 85 3.38 5.78 14.40
CA ARG A 85 2.23 6.64 14.76
C ARG A 85 0.92 5.96 14.40
N ALA A 86 -0.22 6.56 14.73
CA ALA A 86 -1.52 6.01 14.36
C ALA A 86 -1.69 5.98 12.83
N LEU A 87 -1.95 4.79 12.28
CA LEU A 87 -2.09 4.53 10.84
C LEU A 87 -3.29 3.61 10.58
N GLU A 88 -3.87 3.72 9.39
CA GLU A 88 -4.66 2.62 8.83
C GLU A 88 -3.72 1.71 8.04
N LEU A 89 -3.57 0.48 8.52
CA LEU A 89 -2.73 -0.56 7.93
C LEU A 89 -3.59 -1.50 7.08
N ARG A 90 -3.11 -1.81 5.88
CA ARG A 90 -3.81 -2.64 4.89
C ARG A 90 -2.88 -3.76 4.44
N GLY A 91 -3.32 -5.01 4.48
CA GLY A 91 -2.48 -6.14 4.08
C GLY A 91 -3.21 -7.48 4.16
N ARG A 92 -2.51 -8.55 3.77
CA ARG A 92 -3.03 -9.92 3.90
C ARG A 92 -2.62 -10.49 5.26
N LEU A 93 -3.58 -10.97 6.05
CA LEU A 93 -3.31 -11.52 7.36
C LEU A 93 -2.99 -13.02 7.28
N PHE A 94 -1.91 -13.42 7.91
CA PHE A 94 -1.55 -14.82 8.11
C PHE A 94 -1.43 -15.16 9.58
N ASP A 95 -2.06 -16.25 9.99
CA ASP A 95 -1.75 -16.96 11.23
C ASP A 95 -0.74 -18.06 10.91
N ILE A 96 0.51 -17.86 11.34
CA ILE A 96 1.65 -18.69 10.94
C ILE A 96 1.53 -20.12 11.48
N GLY A 97 0.96 -20.29 12.67
CA GLY A 97 0.80 -21.63 13.26
C GLY A 97 -0.19 -22.53 12.52
N ARG A 98 -0.86 -22.04 11.47
CA ARG A 98 -1.72 -22.83 10.58
C ARG A 98 -0.99 -23.42 9.38
N PHE A 99 0.21 -22.93 9.08
CA PHE A 99 1.07 -23.53 8.08
C PHE A 99 1.92 -24.64 8.73
N ALA A 100 2.30 -25.63 7.93
CA ALA A 100 3.41 -26.50 8.29
C ALA A 100 4.72 -25.70 8.16
N SER A 101 5.76 -26.10 8.89
CA SER A 101 7.06 -25.41 8.85
C SER A 101 7.73 -25.46 7.48
N ASP A 102 7.40 -26.46 6.67
CA ASP A 102 7.86 -26.71 5.31
C ASP A 102 6.83 -26.33 4.23
N ASP A 103 5.79 -25.56 4.58
CA ASP A 103 4.75 -25.18 3.65
C ASP A 103 5.30 -24.30 2.51
N SER A 104 5.25 -24.83 1.28
CA SER A 104 5.76 -24.19 0.06
C SER A 104 5.19 -22.79 -0.21
N ARG A 105 4.03 -22.43 0.36
CA ARG A 105 3.41 -21.11 0.18
C ARG A 105 4.18 -20.00 0.90
N LEU A 106 5.01 -20.32 1.88
CA LEU A 106 5.75 -19.34 2.68
C LEU A 106 6.97 -18.76 1.95
N GLY A 107 7.59 -19.54 1.06
CA GLY A 107 8.78 -19.15 0.30
C GLY A 107 8.56 -17.90 -0.57
N PRO A 108 7.54 -17.88 -1.45
CA PRO A 108 7.23 -16.72 -2.29
C PRO A 108 6.86 -15.44 -1.51
N LEU A 109 6.52 -15.56 -0.21
CA LEU A 109 6.16 -14.45 0.66
C LEU A 109 7.35 -13.95 1.52
N ASP A 110 8.52 -14.58 1.39
CA ASP A 110 9.74 -14.30 2.17
C ASP A 110 9.50 -14.26 3.70
N LEU A 111 8.59 -15.11 4.20
CA LEU A 111 8.16 -15.06 5.61
C LEU A 111 9.11 -15.78 6.56
N HIS A 112 9.96 -16.69 6.10
CA HIS A 112 10.81 -17.49 7.00
C HIS A 112 11.73 -16.62 7.86
N LYS A 113 12.37 -15.60 7.28
CA LYS A 113 13.24 -14.68 8.03
C LYS A 113 12.46 -13.94 9.13
N LEU A 114 11.24 -13.49 8.83
CA LEU A 114 10.37 -12.80 9.79
C LEU A 114 9.90 -13.73 10.91
N ILE A 115 9.57 -14.98 10.57
CA ILE A 115 9.15 -15.99 11.53
C ILE A 115 10.29 -16.29 12.51
N THR A 116 11.51 -16.52 12.01
CA THR A 116 12.69 -16.75 12.86
C THR A 116 12.98 -15.55 13.76
N LEU A 117 12.85 -14.32 13.25
CA LEU A 117 13.07 -13.12 14.06
C LEU A 117 12.03 -12.95 15.16
N ALA A 118 10.77 -13.28 14.89
CA ALA A 118 9.66 -13.09 15.83
C ALA A 118 9.53 -14.23 16.86
N ALA A 119 9.68 -15.48 16.41
CA ALA A 119 9.40 -16.69 17.19
C ALA A 119 10.65 -17.53 17.51
N GLY A 120 11.82 -17.17 16.99
CA GLY A 120 13.05 -17.95 17.15
C GLY A 120 13.05 -19.22 16.30
N ASP A 121 13.74 -20.26 16.79
CA ASP A 121 13.92 -21.53 16.07
C ASP A 121 12.70 -22.47 16.13
N ARG A 122 11.71 -22.15 16.97
CA ARG A 122 10.52 -22.98 17.16
C ARG A 122 9.37 -22.49 16.29
N TRP A 123 8.76 -23.41 15.54
CA TRP A 123 7.55 -23.10 14.81
C TRP A 123 6.44 -22.61 15.77
N PRO A 124 5.81 -21.46 15.50
CA PRO A 124 4.80 -20.92 16.39
C PRO A 124 3.56 -21.83 16.41
N ALA A 125 2.94 -21.97 17.59
CA ALA A 125 1.63 -22.59 17.68
C ALA A 125 0.56 -21.71 17.01
N ARG A 126 -0.62 -22.29 16.72
CA ARG A 126 -1.78 -21.55 16.20
C ARG A 126 -2.10 -20.36 17.08
N ASP A 127 -2.54 -19.28 16.44
CA ASP A 127 -2.97 -18.05 17.09
C ASP A 127 -1.88 -17.35 17.92
N ARG A 128 -0.58 -17.69 17.72
CA ARG A 128 0.57 -17.09 18.42
C ARG A 128 1.27 -16.00 17.61
N LEU A 129 1.58 -16.27 16.35
CA LEU A 129 2.25 -15.33 15.47
C LEU A 129 1.33 -14.98 14.31
N LEU A 130 0.84 -13.75 14.33
CA LEU A 130 0.05 -13.17 13.25
C LEU A 130 0.95 -12.23 12.44
N ILE A 131 0.93 -12.35 11.12
CA ILE A 131 1.70 -11.49 10.21
C ILE A 131 0.72 -10.78 9.27
N LEU A 132 0.79 -9.44 9.23
CA LEU A 132 0.17 -8.65 8.18
C LEU A 132 1.18 -8.48 7.04
N HIS A 133 1.00 -9.24 5.96
CA HIS A 133 1.92 -9.29 4.84
C HIS A 133 1.55 -8.34 3.70
N GLY A 134 2.57 -7.81 3.01
CA GLY A 134 2.41 -6.87 1.92
C GLY A 134 1.77 -5.57 2.40
N THR A 135 2.11 -5.14 3.62
CA THR A 135 1.40 -4.06 4.29
C THR A 135 1.66 -2.72 3.61
N THR A 136 0.60 -2.01 3.28
CA THR A 136 0.59 -0.58 2.94
C THR A 136 -0.10 0.20 4.07
N TRP A 137 0.10 1.52 4.09
CA TRP A 137 -0.50 2.36 5.13
C TRP A 137 -0.89 3.73 4.58
N ILE A 138 -1.89 4.31 5.22
CA ILE A 138 -2.29 5.70 5.03
C ILE A 138 -2.42 6.41 6.37
N ASP A 139 -2.21 7.72 6.34
CA ASP A 139 -2.54 8.58 7.46
C ASP A 139 -4.06 8.65 7.63
N ARG A 140 -4.51 8.75 8.88
CA ARG A 140 -5.94 8.83 9.21
C ARG A 140 -6.33 10.26 9.51
N ASP A 141 -7.54 10.61 9.06
CA ASP A 141 -8.19 11.85 9.47
C ASP A 141 -8.44 11.83 11.00
N PRO A 142 -8.07 12.89 11.73
CA PRO A 142 -8.42 13.02 13.15
C PRO A 142 -9.93 13.00 13.41
N VAL A 143 -10.75 13.46 12.46
CA VAL A 143 -12.22 13.52 12.56
C VAL A 143 -12.84 12.19 12.16
N LEU A 144 -13.63 11.61 13.06
CA LEU A 144 -14.27 10.32 12.85
C LEU A 144 -15.77 10.47 12.57
N ALA A 145 -16.16 10.40 11.29
CA ALA A 145 -17.56 10.28 10.92
C ALA A 145 -18.12 8.90 11.34
N PRO A 146 -19.37 8.80 11.84
CA PRO A 146 -19.97 7.54 12.30
C PRO A 146 -20.47 6.68 11.13
N THR A 147 -19.56 6.27 10.25
CA THR A 147 -19.85 5.39 9.11
C THR A 147 -19.72 3.92 9.49
N LEU A 148 -20.31 3.01 8.70
CA LEU A 148 -20.18 1.57 8.92
C LEU A 148 -18.72 1.10 8.92
N ARG A 149 -17.91 1.69 8.04
CA ARG A 149 -16.46 1.47 7.97
C ARG A 149 -15.75 1.88 9.26
N ASN A 150 -16.04 3.06 9.78
CA ASN A 150 -15.41 3.53 11.01
C ASN A 150 -15.87 2.76 12.25
N LEU A 151 -17.11 2.23 12.25
CA LEU A 151 -17.55 1.27 13.25
C LEU A 151 -16.77 -0.04 13.19
N ALA A 152 -16.41 -0.52 12.00
CA ALA A 152 -15.61 -1.73 11.84
C ALA A 152 -14.13 -1.53 12.18
N LEU A 153 -13.57 -0.34 11.92
CA LEU A 153 -12.15 -0.04 12.15
C LEU A 153 -11.82 0.45 13.57
N GLN A 154 -12.67 1.29 14.16
CA GLN A 154 -12.41 1.98 15.43
C GLN A 154 -13.68 2.09 16.30
N PRO A 155 -14.37 0.97 16.60
CA PRO A 155 -15.61 0.99 17.37
C PRO A 155 -15.44 1.60 18.75
N GLU A 156 -14.26 1.50 19.36
CA GLU A 156 -13.97 2.05 20.69
C GLU A 156 -14.19 3.57 20.76
N ARG A 157 -13.94 4.28 19.65
CA ARG A 157 -14.18 5.72 19.56
C ARG A 157 -15.67 6.08 19.45
N LEU A 158 -16.51 5.12 19.06
CA LEU A 158 -17.95 5.29 18.83
C LEU A 158 -18.82 4.58 19.88
N THR A 159 -18.24 3.70 20.71
CA THR A 159 -18.95 2.98 21.77
C THR A 159 -19.77 3.91 22.65
N GLY A 160 -21.02 3.53 22.91
CA GLY A 160 -21.97 4.30 23.71
C GLY A 160 -22.65 5.44 22.95
N GLN A 161 -22.16 5.83 21.78
CA GLN A 161 -22.79 6.85 20.94
C GLN A 161 -23.97 6.26 20.16
N THR A 162 -24.93 7.13 19.85
CA THR A 162 -26.01 6.80 18.91
C THR A 162 -25.56 7.16 17.51
N VAL A 163 -25.63 6.20 16.59
CA VAL A 163 -25.22 6.37 15.20
C VAL A 163 -26.41 6.13 14.26
N VAL A 164 -26.35 6.73 13.09
CA VAL A 164 -27.25 6.45 11.97
C VAL A 164 -26.38 5.98 10.81
N VAL A 165 -26.52 4.71 10.44
CA VAL A 165 -25.72 4.10 9.37
C VAL A 165 -26.62 3.41 8.37
N ARG A 166 -26.14 3.33 7.13
CA ARG A 166 -26.79 2.59 6.06
C ARG A 166 -25.94 1.41 5.63
N GLY A 167 -26.60 0.37 5.15
CA GLY A 167 -25.92 -0.76 4.54
C GLY A 167 -26.87 -1.82 4.04
N ARG A 168 -26.28 -2.81 3.39
CA ARG A 168 -26.93 -3.98 2.84
C ARG A 168 -27.25 -4.97 3.94
N PHE A 169 -28.50 -5.41 4.04
CA PHE A 169 -28.91 -6.52 4.89
C PHE A 169 -28.34 -7.84 4.38
N ARG A 170 -27.67 -8.59 5.26
CA ARG A 170 -26.99 -9.86 4.94
C ARG A 170 -27.54 -11.06 5.71
N GLY A 171 -28.71 -10.90 6.34
CA GLY A 171 -29.30 -11.92 7.20
C GLY A 171 -28.45 -12.18 8.43
N ARG A 172 -28.60 -13.36 9.05
CA ARG A 172 -27.81 -13.83 10.19
C ARG A 172 -26.43 -14.29 9.74
N ASN A 173 -25.68 -13.39 9.09
CA ASN A 173 -24.36 -13.63 8.55
C ASN A 173 -24.32 -14.77 7.49
N LEU A 174 -25.29 -14.79 6.57
CA LEU A 174 -25.46 -15.87 5.58
C LEU A 174 -24.31 -15.97 4.56
N PHE A 175 -23.41 -15.00 4.54
CA PHE A 175 -22.26 -14.93 3.63
C PHE A 175 -20.91 -15.01 4.36
N GLY A 176 -20.90 -15.19 5.68
CA GLY A 176 -19.66 -15.24 6.45
C GLY A 176 -18.90 -13.91 6.43
N ASP A 177 -19.62 -12.79 6.46
CA ASP A 177 -19.07 -11.44 6.49
C ASP A 177 -18.36 -11.16 7.85
N LEU A 178 -18.82 -11.79 8.94
CA LEU A 178 -18.25 -11.66 10.30
C LEU A 178 -17.87 -13.02 10.93
N PRO A 179 -16.95 -13.08 11.89
CA PRO A 179 -16.40 -14.35 12.41
C PRO A 179 -17.34 -15.14 13.32
N ALA A 180 -18.20 -14.46 14.08
CA ALA A 180 -19.05 -15.09 15.08
C ALA A 180 -20.40 -14.40 15.15
N TRP A 181 -21.44 -15.17 15.51
CA TRP A 181 -22.77 -14.65 15.80
C TRP A 181 -22.86 -14.28 17.29
N PRO A 182 -23.23 -13.03 17.64
CA PRO A 182 -23.33 -12.60 19.04
C PRO A 182 -24.48 -13.24 19.84
N ARG A 183 -25.42 -13.94 19.18
CA ARG A 183 -26.52 -14.70 19.81
C ARG A 183 -27.32 -13.89 20.86
N GLN A 184 -27.52 -12.61 20.61
CA GLN A 184 -28.39 -11.77 21.45
C GLN A 184 -29.87 -12.14 21.20
N SER A 185 -30.20 -12.50 19.97
CA SER A 185 -31.54 -12.97 19.59
C SER A 185 -31.52 -13.70 18.24
N GLU A 186 -32.61 -14.40 17.90
CA GLU A 186 -32.82 -14.93 16.55
C GLU A 186 -32.90 -13.83 15.47
N TRP A 187 -33.14 -12.59 15.89
CA TRP A 187 -33.31 -11.45 15.00
C TRP A 187 -32.00 -10.76 14.67
N ASP A 188 -30.87 -11.16 15.26
CA ASP A 188 -29.57 -10.56 14.96
C ASP A 188 -29.23 -10.73 13.48
N PHE A 189 -28.73 -9.66 12.88
CA PHE A 189 -28.37 -9.66 11.47
C PHE A 189 -27.12 -8.82 11.20
N VAL A 190 -26.51 -9.05 10.06
CA VAL A 190 -25.35 -8.29 9.59
C VAL A 190 -25.80 -7.19 8.64
N LEU A 191 -25.26 -6.00 8.85
CA LEU A 191 -25.30 -4.86 7.93
C LEU A 191 -23.92 -4.71 7.30
N GLN A 192 -23.84 -4.57 5.97
CA GLN A 192 -22.59 -4.53 5.22
C GLN A 192 -22.56 -3.40 4.19
N THR A 193 -21.39 -2.81 3.97
CA THR A 193 -21.07 -1.86 2.91
C THR A 193 -19.67 -2.16 2.40
N ALA A 194 -19.36 -2.06 1.10
CA ALA A 194 -18.00 -2.21 0.55
C ALA A 194 -17.15 -3.25 1.30
N ASP A 195 -16.23 -2.77 2.14
CA ASP A 195 -15.28 -3.55 2.91
C ASP A 195 -15.58 -3.64 4.42
N ALA A 196 -16.74 -3.20 4.89
CA ALA A 196 -17.11 -3.18 6.30
C ALA A 196 -18.41 -3.95 6.59
N ALA A 197 -18.45 -4.64 7.72
CA ALA A 197 -19.64 -5.30 8.22
C ALA A 197 -19.74 -5.12 9.74
N VAL A 198 -20.95 -4.96 10.25
CA VAL A 198 -21.24 -4.90 11.69
C VAL A 198 -22.50 -5.69 12.02
N TRP A 199 -22.60 -6.14 13.25
CA TRP A 199 -23.83 -6.77 13.74
C TRP A 199 -24.85 -5.72 14.14
N VAL A 200 -26.12 -5.99 13.85
CA VAL A 200 -27.27 -5.23 14.32
C VAL A 200 -28.12 -6.16 15.18
N VAL A 201 -28.47 -5.72 16.39
CA VAL A 201 -29.17 -6.50 17.41
C VAL A 201 -30.31 -5.70 18.03
N GLY A 202 -31.16 -6.36 18.82
CA GLY A 202 -32.22 -5.71 19.60
C GLY A 202 -33.52 -5.42 18.84
N LYS A 203 -33.53 -5.55 17.50
CA LYS A 203 -34.76 -5.45 16.69
C LYS A 203 -34.85 -6.49 15.59
N ARG A 204 -36.07 -6.98 15.37
CA ARG A 204 -36.45 -7.71 14.16
C ARG A 204 -36.27 -6.80 12.94
N PRO A 205 -35.66 -7.27 11.84
CA PRO A 205 -35.48 -6.49 10.61
C PRO A 205 -36.80 -6.31 9.84
N ARG A 206 -37.72 -5.55 10.44
CA ARG A 206 -39.05 -5.21 9.94
C ARG A 206 -39.31 -3.72 10.17
N GLY A 207 -40.03 -3.10 9.25
CA GLY A 207 -40.47 -1.71 9.34
C GLY A 207 -41.41 -1.35 8.20
N ASP A 208 -41.61 -0.05 7.99
CA ASP A 208 -42.48 0.42 6.91
C ASP A 208 -41.89 0.03 5.55
N GLY A 209 -42.65 -0.74 4.77
CA GLY A 209 -42.24 -1.19 3.44
C GLY A 209 -41.33 -2.42 3.40
N PHE A 210 -41.03 -3.08 4.54
CA PHE A 210 -40.24 -4.31 4.55
C PHE A 210 -40.50 -5.21 5.77
N ASP A 211 -40.43 -6.53 5.56
CA ASP A 211 -40.33 -7.55 6.61
C ASP A 211 -39.32 -8.60 6.13
N LEU A 212 -38.10 -8.56 6.69
CA LEU A 212 -37.00 -9.41 6.27
C LEU A 212 -36.83 -10.56 7.25
N THR A 213 -36.38 -11.69 6.72
CA THR A 213 -36.04 -12.88 7.51
C THR A 213 -34.54 -13.00 7.58
N THR A 214 -34.02 -13.38 8.75
CA THR A 214 -32.57 -13.48 8.95
C THR A 214 -31.97 -14.76 8.36
N THR A 215 -32.79 -15.72 7.96
CA THR A 215 -32.37 -17.04 7.48
C THR A 215 -32.50 -17.24 5.97
N THR A 216 -33.14 -16.32 5.26
CA THR A 216 -33.44 -16.49 3.82
C THR A 216 -32.55 -15.59 2.96
N ARG A 217 -31.76 -16.19 2.05
CA ARG A 217 -30.85 -15.44 1.16
C ARG A 217 -31.58 -14.48 0.21
N THR A 218 -32.82 -14.77 -0.20
CA THR A 218 -33.60 -13.91 -1.11
C THR A 218 -33.96 -12.55 -0.49
N HIS A 219 -33.98 -12.44 0.83
CA HIS A 219 -34.22 -11.17 1.53
C HIS A 219 -32.95 -10.34 1.73
N THR A 220 -31.78 -10.91 1.43
CA THR A 220 -30.50 -10.20 1.49
C THR A 220 -30.35 -9.24 0.31
N GLY A 221 -29.58 -8.17 0.47
CA GLY A 221 -29.45 -7.15 -0.57
C GLY A 221 -30.35 -5.95 -0.47
N ARG A 222 -31.37 -6.00 0.39
CA ARG A 222 -32.13 -4.81 0.76
C ARG A 222 -31.25 -3.86 1.56
N TRP A 223 -31.36 -2.57 1.27
CA TRP A 223 -30.65 -1.53 2.02
C TRP A 223 -31.50 -1.07 3.19
N LEU A 224 -30.86 -0.97 4.35
CA LEU A 224 -31.47 -0.53 5.58
C LEU A 224 -30.68 0.65 6.15
N GLU A 225 -31.41 1.63 6.68
CA GLU A 225 -30.89 2.62 7.60
C GLU A 225 -31.16 2.15 9.03
N VAL A 226 -30.12 2.13 9.84
CA VAL A 226 -30.15 1.69 11.23
C VAL A 226 -29.75 2.87 12.11
N THR A 227 -30.67 3.28 12.98
CA THR A 227 -30.35 4.15 14.12
C THR A 227 -30.21 3.29 15.36
N GLY A 228 -29.11 3.44 16.10
CA GLY A 228 -28.94 2.70 17.35
C GLY A 228 -27.64 3.04 18.08
N ARG A 229 -27.46 2.42 19.25
CA ARG A 229 -26.28 2.62 20.09
C ARG A 229 -25.18 1.62 19.77
N VAL A 230 -23.95 2.11 19.65
CA VAL A 230 -22.77 1.26 19.40
C VAL A 230 -22.35 0.57 20.69
N THR A 231 -22.06 -0.72 20.61
CA THR A 231 -21.44 -1.51 21.67
C THR A 231 -20.41 -2.48 21.08
N ILE A 232 -19.58 -3.06 21.94
CA ILE A 232 -18.58 -4.07 21.54
C ILE A 232 -18.84 -5.31 22.38
N VAL A 233 -19.04 -6.45 21.70
CA VAL A 233 -19.20 -7.76 22.35
C VAL A 233 -18.21 -8.71 21.70
N ASP A 234 -17.41 -9.37 22.53
CA ASP A 234 -16.36 -10.28 22.05
C ASP A 234 -15.44 -9.66 20.98
N GLY A 235 -15.09 -8.38 21.14
CA GLY A 235 -14.22 -7.66 20.20
C GLY A 235 -14.87 -7.31 18.86
N LEU A 236 -16.15 -7.63 18.67
CA LEU A 236 -16.92 -7.29 17.47
C LEU A 236 -17.79 -6.05 17.70
N PRO A 237 -17.89 -5.15 16.72
CA PRO A 237 -18.79 -4.00 16.78
C PRO A 237 -20.24 -4.43 16.55
N LEU A 238 -21.12 -3.97 17.43
CA LEU A 238 -22.57 -4.17 17.36
C LEU A 238 -23.27 -2.81 17.40
N ILE A 239 -24.43 -2.74 16.74
CA ILE A 239 -25.41 -1.66 16.90
C ILE A 239 -26.64 -2.26 17.57
N VAL A 240 -26.95 -1.80 18.79
CA VAL A 240 -28.23 -2.06 19.44
C VAL A 240 -29.26 -1.12 18.80
N ALA A 241 -30.11 -1.67 17.94
CA ALA A 241 -30.99 -0.88 17.09
C ALA A 241 -32.19 -0.29 17.84
N ASP A 242 -32.37 1.02 17.69
CA ASP A 242 -33.56 1.75 18.16
C ASP A 242 -34.58 1.92 17.03
N ARG A 243 -34.12 2.13 15.79
CA ARG A 243 -34.95 2.35 14.61
C ARG A 243 -34.36 1.71 13.36
N LEU A 244 -35.23 1.12 12.55
CA LEU A 244 -34.90 0.55 11.23
C LEU A 244 -35.79 1.19 10.17
N ARG A 245 -35.22 1.54 9.02
CA ARG A 245 -35.94 2.05 7.85
C ARG A 245 -35.40 1.42 6.57
N ALA A 246 -36.25 1.28 5.56
CA ALA A 246 -35.76 1.02 4.21
C ALA A 246 -34.91 2.22 3.76
N ALA A 247 -33.81 1.91 3.08
CA ALA A 247 -32.90 2.92 2.53
C ALA A 247 -32.62 2.61 1.06
N GLU A 248 -32.17 3.62 0.34
CA GLU A 248 -31.55 3.44 -0.96
C GLU A 248 -30.06 3.09 -0.81
N PRO A 249 -29.45 2.45 -1.82
CA PRO A 249 -28.02 2.24 -1.86
C PRO A 249 -27.27 3.55 -1.65
N GLU A 250 -26.35 3.55 -0.69
CA GLU A 250 -25.36 4.61 -0.60
C GLU A 250 -24.41 4.46 -1.80
N ALA A 251 -24.10 5.57 -2.48
CA ALA A 251 -23.11 5.56 -3.54
C ALA A 251 -21.79 5.05 -2.94
N GLU A 252 -21.39 3.85 -3.34
CA GLU A 252 -20.17 3.23 -2.87
C GLU A 252 -19.03 4.13 -3.32
N PRO A 253 -18.26 4.76 -2.40
CA PRO A 253 -17.08 5.52 -2.82
C PRO A 253 -16.19 4.54 -3.58
N GLU A 254 -15.73 4.94 -4.77
CA GLU A 254 -14.84 4.11 -5.57
C GLU A 254 -13.71 3.61 -4.67
N PRO A 255 -13.37 2.31 -4.70
CA PRO A 255 -12.32 1.77 -3.86
C PRO A 255 -11.07 2.62 -4.10
N GLU A 256 -10.61 3.32 -3.05
CA GLU A 256 -9.36 4.08 -3.09
C GLU A 256 -8.27 3.12 -3.56
N GLU A 257 -7.84 3.28 -4.82
CA GLU A 257 -6.67 2.58 -5.32
C GLU A 257 -5.52 2.92 -4.39
N ASP A 258 -4.86 1.89 -3.85
CA ASP A 258 -3.71 2.12 -2.98
C ASP A 258 -2.72 3.02 -3.75
N PRO A 259 -2.28 4.15 -3.17
CA PRO A 259 -1.40 5.06 -3.88
C PRO A 259 -0.19 4.25 -4.35
N THR A 260 0.10 4.34 -5.65
CA THR A 260 1.26 3.67 -6.24
C THR A 260 2.48 3.99 -5.37
N PRO A 261 3.24 2.98 -4.90
CA PRO A 261 4.38 3.24 -4.04
C PRO A 261 5.28 4.28 -4.69
N ALA A 262 5.53 5.40 -3.99
CA ALA A 262 6.43 6.42 -4.48
C ALA A 262 7.81 5.77 -4.70
N LEU A 263 8.29 5.83 -5.94
CA LEU A 263 9.60 5.29 -6.27
C LEU A 263 10.68 6.09 -5.53
N PRO A 264 11.75 5.44 -5.03
CA PRO A 264 12.79 6.12 -4.26
C PRO A 264 13.49 7.19 -5.10
N SER A 265 14.01 8.24 -4.47
CA SER A 265 14.81 9.25 -5.16
C SER A 265 15.94 8.61 -5.97
N PRO A 266 16.19 9.07 -7.21
CA PRO A 266 17.37 8.66 -7.94
C PRO A 266 18.64 9.03 -7.17
N GLU A 267 19.68 8.21 -7.30
CA GLU A 267 20.98 8.42 -6.67
C GLU A 267 22.08 8.18 -7.71
N VAL A 268 23.25 8.80 -7.53
CA VAL A 268 24.44 8.48 -8.33
C VAL A 268 25.10 7.24 -7.74
N ILE A 269 25.14 6.17 -8.53
CA ILE A 269 25.70 4.87 -8.12
C ILE A 269 27.13 4.63 -8.64
N PHE A 270 27.55 5.43 -9.62
CA PHE A 270 28.91 5.36 -10.17
C PHE A 270 29.34 6.74 -10.69
N ALA A 271 30.62 7.07 -10.49
CA ALA A 271 31.24 8.27 -11.00
C ALA A 271 32.64 7.94 -11.56
N ALA A 272 32.97 8.53 -12.71
CA ALA A 272 34.31 8.55 -13.28
C ALA A 272 34.61 9.98 -13.76
N PRO A 273 35.60 10.70 -13.22
CA PRO A 273 36.48 10.31 -12.11
C PRO A 273 35.75 9.92 -10.82
N ALA A 274 36.41 9.11 -10.01
CA ALA A 274 35.95 8.75 -8.68
C ALA A 274 36.09 9.94 -7.71
N GLN A 275 35.40 9.84 -6.59
CA GLN A 275 35.45 10.84 -5.53
C GLN A 275 36.87 11.01 -4.99
N ASP A 276 37.33 12.25 -4.97
CA ASP A 276 38.66 12.70 -4.55
C ASP A 276 39.82 12.09 -5.35
N GLU A 277 39.55 11.59 -6.57
CA GLU A 277 40.59 11.06 -7.47
C GLU A 277 41.54 12.18 -7.93
N THR A 278 42.82 11.86 -8.10
CA THR A 278 43.88 12.83 -8.44
C THR A 278 44.65 12.42 -9.69
N GLY A 279 45.32 13.38 -10.34
CA GLY A 279 46.10 13.10 -11.54
C GLY A 279 45.25 12.86 -12.79
N ILE A 280 44.00 13.31 -12.78
CA ILE A 280 43.04 13.14 -13.87
C ILE A 280 43.49 13.93 -15.11
N ALA A 281 43.36 13.34 -16.28
CA ALA A 281 43.65 14.03 -17.54
C ALA A 281 42.81 15.31 -17.68
N ARG A 282 43.39 16.35 -18.28
CA ARG A 282 42.76 17.67 -18.37
C ARG A 282 41.59 17.70 -19.35
N ASP A 283 41.54 16.76 -20.29
CA ASP A 283 40.48 16.56 -21.28
C ASP A 283 39.46 15.48 -20.85
N VAL A 284 39.40 15.18 -19.54
CA VAL A 284 38.55 14.12 -18.98
C VAL A 284 37.08 14.27 -19.37
N LEU A 285 36.46 13.13 -19.68
CA LEU A 285 35.02 12.98 -19.73
C LEU A 285 34.51 12.59 -18.34
N VAL A 286 33.69 13.44 -17.72
CA VAL A 286 33.06 13.10 -16.44
C VAL A 286 31.79 12.31 -16.72
N ARG A 287 31.70 11.09 -16.18
CA ARG A 287 30.55 10.20 -16.32
C ARG A 287 29.94 9.91 -14.96
N LEU A 288 28.63 10.11 -14.85
CA LEU A 288 27.86 9.79 -13.64
C LEU A 288 26.72 8.85 -14.02
N GLN A 289 26.59 7.71 -13.33
CA GLN A 289 25.51 6.75 -13.53
C GLN A 289 24.50 6.86 -12.39
N PHE A 290 23.22 6.81 -12.75
CA PHE A 290 22.11 6.92 -11.80
C PHE A 290 21.47 5.56 -11.53
N SER A 291 20.88 5.41 -10.34
CA SER A 291 20.08 4.23 -9.94
C SER A 291 18.75 4.13 -10.71
N ARG A 292 18.32 5.24 -11.33
CA ARG A 292 17.04 5.36 -12.05
C ARG A 292 17.17 6.26 -13.28
N PRO A 293 16.23 6.17 -14.25
CA PRO A 293 16.17 7.10 -15.36
C PRO A 293 16.01 8.56 -14.91
N ILE A 294 16.63 9.50 -15.64
CA ILE A 294 16.57 10.95 -15.39
C ILE A 294 15.94 11.65 -16.61
N ARG A 295 15.17 12.71 -16.39
CA ARG A 295 14.68 13.60 -17.44
C ARG A 295 15.85 14.38 -18.02
N PRO A 296 16.20 14.23 -19.32
CA PRO A 296 17.37 14.89 -19.90
C PRO A 296 17.35 16.41 -19.74
N GLY A 297 16.18 17.02 -19.87
CA GLY A 297 15.99 18.48 -19.75
C GLY A 297 16.28 19.05 -18.36
N SER A 298 16.30 18.23 -17.30
CA SER A 298 16.59 18.70 -15.95
C SER A 298 18.08 18.68 -15.59
N LEU A 299 18.98 18.19 -16.47
CA LEU A 299 20.40 18.04 -16.15
C LEU A 299 21.18 19.36 -16.31
N GLN A 300 21.30 19.87 -17.54
CA GLN A 300 22.13 21.05 -17.86
C GLN A 300 21.88 22.26 -16.93
N PRO A 301 20.63 22.67 -16.61
CA PRO A 301 20.41 23.83 -15.73
C PRO A 301 20.76 23.57 -14.26
N ASN A 302 20.87 22.31 -13.83
CA ASN A 302 20.99 21.91 -12.42
C ASN A 302 22.31 21.22 -12.07
N ILE A 303 23.25 21.17 -13.02
CA ILE A 303 24.64 20.78 -12.78
C ILE A 303 25.47 22.04 -12.64
N ARG A 304 26.20 22.16 -11.53
CA ARG A 304 27.14 23.26 -11.29
C ARG A 304 28.55 22.72 -11.26
N ILE A 305 29.45 23.33 -12.01
CA ILE A 305 30.86 22.95 -12.07
C ILE A 305 31.71 24.16 -11.73
N ARG A 306 32.75 23.97 -10.93
CA ARG A 306 33.70 25.03 -10.55
C ARG A 306 35.06 24.45 -10.18
N TYR A 307 36.10 25.26 -10.26
CA TYR A 307 37.37 24.94 -9.64
C TYR A 307 37.29 25.11 -8.11
N ALA A 308 38.09 24.32 -7.40
CA ALA A 308 38.32 24.49 -5.98
C ALA A 308 39.20 25.74 -5.72
N ASN A 309 38.91 26.44 -4.63
CA ASN A 309 39.57 27.62 -4.04
C ASN A 309 40.72 28.28 -4.85
N GLY A 310 40.48 29.52 -5.29
CA GLY A 310 41.55 30.48 -5.63
C GLY A 310 42.13 30.39 -7.04
N VAL A 311 41.61 29.51 -7.89
CA VAL A 311 41.99 29.43 -9.31
C VAL A 311 41.37 30.62 -10.06
N THR A 312 42.21 31.47 -10.65
CA THR A 312 41.79 32.62 -11.48
C THR A 312 41.47 32.23 -12.92
N GLU A 313 41.81 31.00 -13.33
CA GLU A 313 41.46 30.47 -14.64
C GLU A 313 39.94 30.25 -14.76
N THR A 314 39.38 30.63 -15.91
CA THR A 314 37.96 30.46 -16.18
C THR A 314 37.65 29.00 -16.49
N LEU A 315 36.50 28.52 -16.01
CA LEU A 315 36.05 27.17 -16.32
C LEU A 315 35.67 27.09 -17.81
N PRO A 316 36.16 26.10 -18.58
CA PRO A 316 35.70 25.88 -19.94
C PRO A 316 34.19 25.67 -20.01
N THR A 317 33.60 26.10 -21.12
CA THR A 317 32.23 25.71 -21.49
C THR A 317 32.11 24.19 -21.48
N TRP A 318 30.96 23.68 -21.06
CA TRP A 318 30.71 22.26 -20.96
C TRP A 318 29.28 21.90 -21.35
N THR A 319 29.10 20.66 -21.78
CA THR A 319 27.80 20.09 -22.14
C THR A 319 27.57 18.79 -21.40
N ALA A 320 26.36 18.56 -20.91
CA ALA A 320 25.93 17.32 -20.31
C ALA A 320 24.99 16.56 -21.26
N THR A 321 25.39 15.36 -21.69
CA THR A 321 24.58 14.48 -22.54
C THR A 321 24.07 13.29 -21.75
N TYR A 322 22.75 13.11 -21.69
CA TYR A 322 22.16 11.94 -21.06
C TYR A 322 22.11 10.73 -21.99
N ARG A 323 22.50 9.56 -21.48
CA ARG A 323 22.47 8.26 -22.13
C ARG A 323 21.45 7.37 -21.41
N PRO A 324 20.23 7.18 -21.96
CA PRO A 324 19.18 6.43 -21.29
C PRO A 324 19.52 4.96 -21.02
N GLY A 325 20.18 4.28 -21.97
CA GLY A 325 20.55 2.87 -21.85
C GLY A 325 21.39 2.57 -20.59
N PRO A 326 22.56 3.21 -20.42
CA PRO A 326 23.35 3.05 -19.20
C PRO A 326 22.85 3.91 -18.02
N MET A 327 21.77 4.67 -18.18
CA MET A 327 21.29 5.65 -17.19
C MET A 327 22.41 6.59 -16.72
N ALA A 328 23.19 7.12 -17.65
CA ALA A 328 24.37 7.92 -17.32
C ALA A 328 24.34 9.30 -17.97
N VAL A 329 24.92 10.29 -17.30
CA VAL A 329 25.24 11.59 -17.91
C VAL A 329 26.73 11.66 -18.20
N GLU A 330 27.06 12.16 -19.39
CA GLU A 330 28.40 12.41 -19.87
C GLU A 330 28.61 13.92 -19.96
N ILE A 331 29.52 14.46 -19.14
CA ILE A 331 29.88 15.87 -19.12
C ILE A 331 31.21 16.03 -19.85
N ARG A 332 31.18 16.82 -20.92
CA ARG A 332 32.33 17.11 -21.78
C ARG A 332 32.65 18.60 -21.73
N PHE A 333 33.93 18.92 -21.57
CA PHE A 333 34.45 20.29 -21.64
C PHE A 333 34.91 20.62 -23.07
N GLU A 334 34.68 21.85 -23.53
CA GLU A 334 35.08 22.30 -24.87
C GLU A 334 36.59 22.52 -25.00
N SER A 335 37.29 22.72 -23.88
CA SER A 335 38.74 22.88 -23.81
C SER A 335 39.29 22.20 -22.56
N PRO A 336 40.58 21.85 -22.53
CA PRO A 336 41.18 21.20 -21.37
C PRO A 336 41.01 22.03 -20.10
N LEU A 337 40.69 21.36 -19.00
CA LEU A 337 40.64 21.93 -17.67
C LEU A 337 42.01 22.49 -17.24
N ALA A 338 42.01 23.39 -16.26
CA ALA A 338 43.22 23.89 -15.61
C ALA A 338 44.01 22.73 -15.01
N GLY A 339 45.35 22.83 -15.01
CA GLY A 339 46.23 21.76 -14.54
C GLY A 339 46.52 21.83 -13.05
N GLY A 340 46.54 20.68 -12.37
CA GLY A 340 46.90 20.59 -10.95
C GLY A 340 45.88 21.20 -9.99
N VAL A 341 44.63 21.35 -10.42
CA VAL A 341 43.58 22.00 -9.61
C VAL A 341 42.44 21.03 -9.29
N GLY A 342 41.77 21.29 -8.17
CA GLY A 342 40.53 20.61 -7.82
C GLY A 342 39.37 21.08 -8.68
N VAL A 343 38.52 20.14 -9.11
CA VAL A 343 37.26 20.37 -9.82
C VAL A 343 36.13 19.84 -8.95
N ILE A 344 35.06 20.62 -8.84
CA ILE A 344 33.89 20.31 -8.05
C ILE A 344 32.68 20.29 -8.98
N VAL A 345 31.95 19.16 -8.99
CA VAL A 345 30.71 18.97 -9.76
C VAL A 345 29.58 18.75 -8.75
N GLU A 346 28.61 19.66 -8.73
CA GLU A 346 27.46 19.64 -7.82
C GLU A 346 26.18 19.31 -8.60
N LEU A 347 25.41 18.35 -8.09
CA LEU A 347 24.13 17.91 -8.61
C LEU A 347 23.04 18.24 -7.60
N GLY A 348 22.08 19.07 -7.99
CA GLY A 348 20.97 19.51 -7.13
C GLY A 348 19.72 18.62 -7.17
N ALA A 349 18.80 18.84 -6.23
CA ALA A 349 17.53 18.13 -6.13
C ALA A 349 16.57 18.40 -7.30
N ASP A 350 16.80 19.48 -8.05
CA ASP A 350 16.01 19.87 -9.23
C ASP A 350 16.29 19.00 -10.47
N ILE A 351 17.29 18.11 -10.40
CA ILE A 351 17.45 17.03 -11.38
C ILE A 351 16.37 15.98 -11.08
N GLN A 352 15.51 15.68 -12.05
CA GLN A 352 14.30 14.88 -11.82
C GLN A 352 14.29 13.58 -12.61
N ALA A 353 13.70 12.54 -12.02
CA ALA A 353 13.25 11.37 -12.76
C ALA A 353 12.01 11.66 -13.62
N PRO A 354 11.65 10.78 -14.58
CA PRO A 354 10.45 10.93 -15.42
C PRO A 354 9.13 11.07 -14.66
N ASP A 355 9.08 10.65 -13.40
CA ASP A 355 7.94 10.78 -12.48
C ASP A 355 7.94 12.09 -11.66
N GLY A 356 8.95 12.95 -11.84
CA GLY A 356 9.09 14.22 -11.13
C GLY A 356 9.81 14.13 -9.79
N VAL A 357 10.20 12.94 -9.34
CA VAL A 357 10.97 12.78 -8.09
C VAL A 357 12.38 13.34 -8.27
N GLY A 358 12.81 14.18 -7.33
CA GLY A 358 14.13 14.80 -7.31
C GLY A 358 15.25 13.83 -6.96
N LEU A 359 16.42 14.03 -7.58
CA LEU A 359 17.69 13.36 -7.30
C LEU A 359 18.13 13.65 -5.85
N THR A 360 18.71 12.66 -5.17
CA THR A 360 19.46 12.89 -3.93
C THR A 360 20.70 13.75 -4.25
N PRO A 361 20.81 14.99 -3.71
CA PRO A 361 21.90 15.88 -4.05
C PRO A 361 23.28 15.26 -3.78
N MET A 362 24.23 15.51 -4.69
CA MET A 362 25.59 14.96 -4.58
C MET A 362 26.63 15.96 -5.04
N THR A 363 27.81 15.90 -4.44
CA THR A 363 29.01 16.62 -4.87
C THR A 363 30.10 15.63 -5.21
N LEU A 364 30.62 15.69 -6.44
CA LEU A 364 31.83 14.99 -6.87
C LEU A 364 33.02 15.95 -6.83
N ARG A 365 34.16 15.48 -6.34
CA ARG A 365 35.44 16.21 -6.37
C ARG A 365 36.52 15.37 -7.02
N PHE A 366 37.38 15.97 -7.82
CA PHE A 366 38.59 15.32 -8.35
C PHE A 366 39.67 16.38 -8.66
N THR A 367 40.92 15.97 -8.88
CA THR A 367 42.05 16.86 -9.16
C THR A 367 42.70 16.51 -10.48
N THR A 368 42.87 17.49 -11.36
CA THR A 368 43.52 17.34 -12.65
C THR A 368 45.04 17.18 -12.51
N SER A 369 45.68 16.59 -13.51
CA SER A 369 47.13 16.50 -13.62
C SER A 369 47.74 17.87 -13.99
N ALA A 370 49.01 18.07 -13.63
CA ALA A 370 49.72 19.33 -13.89
C ALA A 370 50.10 19.53 -15.39
N GLY A 371 50.11 18.45 -16.19
CA GLY A 371 50.50 18.49 -17.61
C GLY A 371 49.37 18.04 -18.54
N LEU A 372 49.39 18.49 -19.79
CA LEU A 372 48.64 17.84 -20.88
C LEU A 372 49.39 16.56 -21.23
N ARG A 373 48.79 15.39 -21.00
CA ARG A 373 49.31 14.12 -21.51
C ARG A 373 48.40 13.61 -22.60
#